data_AF-A0A7S0QT72-F1
#
_entry.id   AF-A0A7S0QT72-F1
#
_cell.length_a   1.000
_cell.length_b   1.000
_cell.length_c   1.000
_cell.angle_alpha   90.00
_cell.angle_beta   90.00
_cell.angle_gamma   90.00
#
_symmetry.space_group_name_H-M   'P 1'
#
loop_
_entity.id
_entity.type
_entity.pdbx_description
1 polymer ?
#
loop_
_entity_poly.entity_id
_entity_poly.type
_entity_poly.pdbx_seq_one_letter_code
_entity_poly.pdbx_strand_id
1 'polypeptide(L)'
;GFSGGFAAFATEDAMELGRVGGMLEGDMADVMSTPVLQVSTPLLESQTVAKENGSYGKWTFSLMRSVSEVPPKRLHLIRHGESVYNHQLSYSKNWEDPTVFDPPLTKKGTKQCLALREKLWGIRGLETALWVVSPLSRAIDTLIYSCPYDVGEMARRGQCVVRHEVTEFLQTTGDIGLPASFLKNKYPELSSGMEELPEVWWYGNMESNNIFKERCTQFETKTNELDRVEKFKQFIYSRPEDVIICVGHSLFWKHFSRSNDGLKNCDMMEMTL
;
A
#
# COMPACT_ATOMS: atom_id res chain seq x y z
N GLY A 1 28.29 -13.68 47.74
CA GLY A 1 28.27 -12.24 48.02
C GLY A 1 29.07 -11.54 46.94
N PHE A 2 28.40 -10.78 46.09
CA PHE A 2 29.00 -9.74 45.26
C PHE A 2 28.01 -8.57 45.29
N SER A 3 28.47 -7.46 45.82
CA SER A 3 27.70 -6.29 46.21
C SER A 3 28.20 -5.07 45.43
N GLY A 4 27.26 -4.27 44.94
CA GLY A 4 27.41 -2.83 44.67
C GLY A 4 28.03 -2.49 43.29
N GLY A 5 27.54 -1.50 42.55
CA GLY A 5 26.55 -0.49 42.89
C GLY A 5 26.08 0.30 41.66
N PHE A 6 24.86 0.82 41.82
CA PHE A 6 24.23 1.83 40.98
C PHE A 6 24.89 3.20 41.16
N ALA A 7 24.92 4.00 40.10
CA ALA A 7 24.90 5.46 40.21
C ALA A 7 24.13 6.04 39.03
N ALA A 8 22.98 6.64 39.36
CA ALA A 8 22.20 7.52 38.49
C ALA A 8 22.70 8.96 38.66
N PHE A 9 22.63 9.75 37.60
CA PHE A 9 22.56 11.21 37.70
C PHE A 9 21.53 11.71 36.68
N ALA A 10 20.49 12.36 37.21
CA ALA A 10 19.54 13.20 36.53
C ALA A 10 19.53 14.54 37.27
N THR A 11 19.38 15.64 36.52
CA THR A 11 18.71 16.94 36.84
C THR A 11 19.09 17.91 35.72
N GLU A 12 18.16 18.29 34.85
CA GLU A 12 17.25 19.45 34.94
C GLU A 12 17.93 20.76 34.50
N ASP A 13 17.42 21.38 33.43
CA ASP A 13 16.97 22.77 33.50
C ASP A 13 16.06 23.14 32.32
N ALA A 14 15.11 24.03 32.61
CA ALA A 14 13.88 24.28 31.89
C ALA A 14 13.80 25.70 31.29
N MET A 15 12.80 25.87 30.42
CA MET A 15 12.05 27.09 30.09
C MET A 15 12.74 28.24 29.34
N GLU A 16 12.19 28.55 28.15
CA GLU A 16 11.76 29.92 27.87
C GLU A 16 10.50 29.92 26.97
N LEU A 17 9.44 30.57 27.46
CA LEU A 17 8.15 30.81 26.80
C LEU A 17 8.08 32.27 26.37
N GLY A 18 7.94 32.52 25.07
CA GLY A 18 7.68 33.84 24.50
C GLY A 18 6.25 33.97 23.96
N ARG A 19 5.47 34.83 24.62
CA ARG A 19 4.11 35.28 24.26
C ARG A 19 4.06 36.01 22.92
N VAL A 20 3.01 35.78 22.13
CA VAL A 20 2.29 36.87 21.42
C VAL A 20 0.80 36.54 21.43
N GLY A 21 -0.01 37.48 21.92
CA GLY A 21 -1.47 37.39 21.91
C GLY A 21 -2.10 38.44 20.98
N GLY A 22 -3.30 38.10 20.51
CA GLY A 22 -4.44 39.01 20.30
C GLY A 22 -4.46 39.89 19.05
N MET A 23 -5.44 39.66 18.16
CA MET A 23 -6.53 40.62 17.89
C MET A 23 -7.59 40.02 16.95
N LEU A 24 -8.85 40.30 17.29
CA LEU A 24 -10.08 40.01 16.55
C LEU A 24 -10.50 41.24 15.72
N GLU A 25 -11.42 40.97 14.78
CA GLU A 25 -12.38 41.86 14.09
C GLU A 25 -11.93 42.67 12.87
N GLY A 26 -12.75 42.58 11.82
CA GLY A 26 -12.68 43.37 10.59
C GLY A 26 -13.55 42.78 9.47
N ASP A 27 -14.81 43.22 9.42
CA ASP A 27 -15.78 43.04 8.34
C ASP A 27 -15.21 43.39 6.95
N MET A 28 -15.70 42.74 5.89
CA MET A 28 -16.31 43.45 4.76
C MET A 28 -16.94 42.50 3.74
N ALA A 29 -18.16 42.86 3.35
CA ALA A 29 -18.98 42.20 2.36
C ALA A 29 -18.58 42.57 0.92
N ASP A 30 -18.97 41.65 0.03
CA ASP A 30 -19.51 41.89 -1.32
C ASP A 30 -18.55 42.11 -2.50
N VAL A 31 -19.12 41.80 -3.68
CA VAL A 31 -18.67 42.03 -5.07
C VAL A 31 -18.34 40.77 -5.88
N MET A 32 -19.44 40.21 -6.40
CA MET A 32 -19.74 40.00 -7.83
C MET A 32 -19.16 38.81 -8.62
N SER A 33 -20.10 37.92 -8.94
CA SER A 33 -20.55 37.58 -10.31
C SER A 33 -19.51 37.12 -11.33
N THR A 34 -19.46 35.80 -11.57
CA THR A 34 -18.96 35.20 -12.81
C THR A 34 -20.02 34.29 -13.44
N PRO A 35 -20.32 34.42 -14.75
CA PRO A 35 -21.44 33.74 -15.39
C PRO A 35 -21.17 32.26 -15.72
N VAL A 36 -22.22 31.47 -15.58
CA VAL A 36 -22.34 30.05 -15.96
C VAL A 36 -22.37 29.93 -17.48
N LEU A 37 -21.39 29.24 -18.07
CA LEU A 37 -21.42 28.84 -19.47
C LEU A 37 -22.20 27.53 -19.60
N GLN A 38 -23.46 27.63 -20.06
CA GLN A 38 -24.21 26.49 -20.59
C GLN A 38 -23.67 26.13 -21.98
N VAL A 39 -23.18 24.89 -22.12
CA VAL A 39 -22.84 24.32 -23.42
C VAL A 39 -24.00 23.44 -23.89
N SER A 40 -24.63 23.86 -24.96
CA SER A 40 -25.78 23.23 -25.61
C SER A 40 -25.33 22.01 -26.44
N THR A 41 -25.95 20.87 -26.21
CA THR A 41 -25.88 19.67 -27.07
C THR A 41 -26.69 19.86 -28.36
N PRO A 42 -26.16 19.55 -29.56
CA PRO A 42 -26.97 19.47 -30.76
C PRO A 42 -27.69 18.12 -30.87
N LEU A 43 -29.01 18.21 -31.10
CA LEU A 43 -29.88 17.12 -31.51
C LEU A 43 -29.48 16.60 -32.90
N LEU A 44 -29.39 15.28 -33.05
CA LEU A 44 -29.17 14.62 -34.33
C LEU A 44 -30.52 14.43 -35.04
N GLU A 45 -30.69 15.14 -36.15
CA GLU A 45 -31.86 15.02 -37.03
C GLU A 45 -31.89 13.68 -37.76
N SER A 46 -33.08 13.06 -37.75
CA SER A 46 -33.44 11.91 -38.57
C SER A 46 -33.72 12.35 -40.02
N GLN A 47 -33.05 11.73 -40.99
CA GLN A 47 -33.49 11.78 -42.39
C GLN A 47 -33.71 10.37 -42.95
N THR A 48 -34.87 10.20 -43.55
CA THR A 48 -35.39 8.98 -44.17
C THR A 48 -35.14 8.94 -45.68
N VAL A 49 -34.65 7.78 -46.13
CA VAL A 49 -34.97 7.04 -47.37
C VAL A 49 -34.38 7.51 -48.72
N ALA A 50 -33.59 6.60 -49.32
CA ALA A 50 -33.75 6.19 -50.72
C ALA A 50 -33.45 4.69 -50.87
N LYS A 51 -34.33 3.97 -51.56
CA LYS A 51 -34.23 2.55 -51.93
C LYS A 51 -33.32 2.41 -53.14
N GLU A 52 -32.46 1.38 -53.18
CA GLU A 52 -32.06 0.75 -54.43
C GLU A 52 -31.70 -0.73 -54.23
N ASN A 53 -32.10 -1.54 -55.21
CA ASN A 53 -32.08 -3.00 -55.22
C ASN A 53 -30.67 -3.55 -55.47
N GLY A 54 -30.26 -4.59 -54.74
CA GLY A 54 -29.09 -5.37 -55.16
C GLY A 54 -28.55 -6.36 -54.13
N SER A 55 -28.76 -7.65 -54.42
CA SER A 55 -27.98 -8.81 -53.98
C SER A 55 -27.82 -9.07 -52.47
N TYR A 56 -28.41 -10.17 -52.01
CA TYR A 56 -28.20 -10.76 -50.68
C TYR A 56 -26.73 -11.22 -50.52
N GLY A 57 -25.86 -10.27 -50.20
CA GLY A 57 -24.56 -10.51 -49.61
C GLY A 57 -24.75 -10.88 -48.15
N LYS A 58 -24.35 -12.09 -47.78
CA LYS A 58 -24.28 -12.60 -46.42
C LYS A 58 -23.19 -11.83 -45.67
N TRP A 59 -23.51 -10.62 -45.22
CA TRP A 59 -22.67 -9.83 -44.32
C TRP A 59 -22.71 -10.54 -42.97
N THR A 60 -21.78 -11.46 -42.77
CA THR A 60 -21.39 -11.84 -41.42
C THR A 60 -20.90 -10.56 -40.76
N PHE A 61 -21.64 -10.08 -39.76
CA PHE A 61 -21.13 -9.11 -38.83
C PHE A 61 -19.86 -9.73 -38.25
N SER A 62 -18.70 -9.28 -38.75
CA SER A 62 -17.43 -9.44 -38.05
C SER A 62 -17.60 -8.68 -36.75
N LEU A 63 -18.03 -9.44 -35.74
CA LEU A 63 -18.20 -8.98 -34.38
C LEU A 63 -16.82 -8.54 -33.89
N MET A 64 -16.59 -7.23 -33.90
CA MET A 64 -15.57 -6.52 -33.13
C MET A 64 -14.17 -7.15 -33.10
N ARG A 65 -13.35 -6.79 -34.10
CA ARG A 65 -11.93 -6.46 -33.89
C ARG A 65 -11.90 -5.33 -32.84
N SER A 66 -11.13 -5.30 -31.75
CA SER A 66 -9.88 -5.92 -31.37
C SER A 66 -9.89 -6.04 -29.84
N VAL A 67 -9.49 -7.18 -29.26
CA VAL A 67 -8.94 -7.18 -27.90
C VAL A 67 -7.81 -6.14 -27.90
N SER A 68 -7.81 -5.21 -26.94
CA SER A 68 -6.94 -4.03 -26.92
C SER A 68 -5.50 -4.35 -27.34
N GLU A 69 -4.91 -3.54 -28.23
CA GLU A 69 -3.48 -3.62 -28.61
C GLU A 69 -2.53 -3.28 -27.45
N VAL A 70 -3.07 -2.96 -26.27
CA VAL A 70 -2.29 -2.75 -25.04
C VAL A 70 -2.03 -4.11 -24.41
N PRO A 71 -0.77 -4.53 -24.22
CA PRO A 71 -0.45 -5.76 -23.51
C PRO A 71 -1.03 -5.72 -22.10
N PRO A 72 -1.50 -6.85 -21.57
CA PRO A 72 -2.20 -6.85 -20.30
C PRO A 72 -1.24 -6.58 -19.14
N LYS A 73 -1.74 -5.94 -18.08
CA LYS A 73 -0.90 -5.49 -16.96
C LYS A 73 -0.54 -6.68 -16.09
N ARG A 74 0.74 -6.85 -15.76
CA ARG A 74 1.23 -7.96 -14.93
C ARG A 74 1.53 -7.48 -13.52
N LEU A 75 0.94 -8.16 -12.55
CA LEU A 75 1.15 -7.93 -11.14
C LEU A 75 1.88 -9.11 -10.53
N HIS A 76 2.95 -8.84 -9.79
CA HIS A 76 3.66 -9.82 -8.99
C HIS A 76 3.38 -9.55 -7.51
N LEU A 77 2.50 -10.36 -6.91
CA LEU A 77 2.13 -10.25 -5.49
C LEU A 77 3.09 -11.08 -4.65
N ILE A 78 3.75 -10.43 -3.69
CA ILE A 78 4.80 -11.01 -2.87
C ILE A 78 4.38 -10.93 -1.41
N ARG A 79 4.44 -12.06 -0.70
CA ARG A 79 4.32 -12.07 0.76
C ARG A 79 5.67 -11.77 1.40
N HIS A 80 5.68 -10.95 2.44
CA HIS A 80 6.86 -10.67 3.25
C HIS A 80 7.57 -11.96 3.77
N GLY A 81 8.87 -11.83 4.06
CA GLY A 81 9.67 -12.90 4.67
C GLY A 81 9.21 -13.26 6.09
N GLU A 82 9.69 -14.36 6.65
CA GLU A 82 9.32 -14.76 8.02
C GLU A 82 9.61 -13.65 9.03
N SER A 83 8.58 -13.19 9.73
CA SER A 83 8.69 -12.23 10.83
C SER A 83 8.83 -12.93 12.18
N VAL A 84 9.24 -12.18 13.21
CA VAL A 84 9.24 -12.67 14.61
C VAL A 84 7.87 -13.22 15.00
N TYR A 85 6.79 -12.57 14.57
CA TYR A 85 5.42 -13.05 14.77
C TYR A 85 5.19 -14.43 14.14
N ASN A 86 5.55 -14.64 12.87
CA ASN A 86 5.39 -15.96 12.23
C ASN A 86 6.19 -17.03 12.96
N HIS A 87 7.41 -16.69 13.37
CA HIS A 87 8.28 -17.60 14.10
C HIS A 87 7.68 -18.00 15.45
N GLN A 88 7.21 -17.05 16.25
CA GLN A 88 6.58 -17.33 17.54
C GLN A 88 5.28 -18.11 17.39
N LEU A 89 4.43 -17.74 16.43
CA LEU A 89 3.18 -18.44 16.15
C LEU A 89 3.41 -19.90 15.75
N SER A 90 4.55 -20.23 15.13
CA SER A 90 4.90 -21.61 14.78
C SER A 90 5.13 -22.53 15.99
N TYR A 91 5.37 -21.96 17.17
CA TYR A 91 5.46 -22.69 18.44
C TYR A 91 4.16 -22.64 19.25
N SER A 92 3.20 -21.81 18.85
CA SER A 92 1.92 -21.68 19.53
C SER A 92 1.01 -22.87 19.19
N LYS A 93 0.54 -23.57 20.22
CA LYS A 93 -0.40 -24.70 20.05
C LYS A 93 -1.82 -24.23 19.68
N ASN A 94 -2.16 -23.00 20.05
CA ASN A 94 -3.53 -22.46 19.97
C ASN A 94 -3.65 -21.26 19.02
N TRP A 95 -2.60 -20.93 18.26
CA TRP A 95 -2.57 -19.73 17.41
C TRP A 95 -2.83 -18.42 18.19
N GLU A 96 -2.47 -18.42 19.47
CA GLU A 96 -2.53 -17.23 20.33
C GLU A 96 -1.63 -16.12 19.79
N ASP A 97 -2.14 -14.89 19.82
CA ASP A 97 -1.38 -13.71 19.42
C ASP A 97 -0.15 -13.55 20.34
N PRO A 98 1.08 -13.59 19.81
CA PRO A 98 2.30 -13.43 20.59
C PRO A 98 2.54 -11.99 21.11
N THR A 99 1.62 -11.05 20.87
CA THR A 99 1.68 -9.66 21.37
C THR A 99 2.92 -8.88 20.89
N VAL A 100 3.38 -9.18 19.66
CA VAL A 100 4.51 -8.49 19.05
C VAL A 100 3.99 -7.53 17.99
N PHE A 101 4.12 -6.24 18.28
CA PHE A 101 3.74 -5.14 17.38
C PHE A 101 4.80 -4.89 16.31
N ASP A 102 4.36 -4.50 15.10
CA ASP A 102 5.17 -4.32 13.89
C ASP A 102 6.39 -5.28 13.80
N PRO A 103 6.16 -6.61 13.85
CA PRO A 103 7.19 -7.60 14.07
C PRO A 103 8.25 -7.54 12.95
N PRO A 104 9.54 -7.38 13.27
CA PRO A 104 10.60 -7.34 12.27
C PRO A 104 10.81 -8.72 11.63
N LEU A 105 11.59 -8.76 10.54
CA LEU A 105 12.02 -10.03 9.94
C LEU A 105 12.95 -10.80 10.88
N THR A 106 12.88 -12.14 10.83
CA THR A 106 13.90 -13.00 11.44
C THR A 106 15.12 -13.11 10.53
N LYS A 107 16.23 -13.67 11.05
CA LYS A 107 17.40 -14.03 10.22
C LYS A 107 17.03 -14.99 9.08
N LYS A 108 16.06 -15.87 9.31
CA LYS A 108 15.53 -16.77 8.28
C LYS A 108 14.71 -15.98 7.26
N GLY A 109 13.87 -15.03 7.71
CA GLY A 109 13.17 -14.07 6.86
C GLY A 109 14.11 -13.32 5.92
N THR A 110 15.21 -12.76 6.43
CA THR A 110 16.22 -12.09 5.60
C THR A 110 16.82 -13.03 4.55
N LYS A 111 17.16 -14.28 4.91
CA LYS A 111 17.66 -15.27 3.93
C LYS A 111 16.63 -15.60 2.86
N GLN A 112 15.34 -15.66 3.22
CA GLN A 112 14.25 -15.85 2.25
C GLN A 112 14.17 -14.67 1.27
N CYS A 113 14.34 -13.44 1.76
CA CYS A 113 14.33 -12.24 0.91
C CYS A 113 15.50 -12.23 -0.09
N LEU A 114 16.70 -12.65 0.34
CA LEU A 114 17.85 -12.79 -0.55
C LEU A 114 17.62 -13.85 -1.63
N ALA A 115 16.98 -14.98 -1.29
CA ALA A 115 16.60 -15.99 -2.28
C ALA A 115 15.50 -15.50 -3.23
N LEU A 116 14.60 -14.64 -2.76
CA LEU A 116 13.58 -13.99 -3.58
C LEU A 116 14.21 -13.01 -4.59
N ARG A 117 15.27 -12.28 -4.20
CA ARG A 117 16.01 -11.37 -5.09
C ARG A 117 16.42 -12.03 -6.40
N GLU A 118 16.98 -13.23 -6.32
CA GLU A 118 17.40 -14.01 -7.50
C GLU A 118 16.22 -14.32 -8.44
N LYS A 119 15.03 -14.60 -7.88
CA LYS A 119 13.82 -14.84 -8.67
C LYS A 119 13.32 -13.56 -9.34
N LEU A 120 13.38 -12.43 -8.63
CA LEU A 120 12.91 -11.14 -9.15
C LEU A 120 13.74 -10.69 -10.35
N TRP A 121 15.05 -10.95 -10.35
CA TRP A 121 15.95 -10.63 -11.47
C TRP A 121 15.52 -11.24 -12.82
N GLY A 122 14.78 -12.36 -12.79
CA GLY A 122 14.25 -13.00 -14.00
C GLY A 122 12.97 -12.35 -14.57
N ILE A 123 12.38 -11.37 -13.90
CA ILE A 123 11.16 -10.70 -14.36
C ILE A 123 11.50 -9.72 -15.49
N ARG A 124 10.96 -9.97 -16.68
CA ARG A 124 11.05 -9.03 -17.82
C ARG A 124 10.38 -7.70 -17.48
N GLY A 125 11.00 -6.57 -17.77
CA GLY A 125 10.40 -5.24 -17.54
C GLY A 125 10.44 -4.77 -16.09
N LEU A 126 11.26 -5.42 -15.24
CA LEU A 126 11.43 -5.04 -13.83
C LEU A 126 12.04 -3.64 -13.68
N GLU A 127 12.88 -3.23 -14.63
CA GLU A 127 13.58 -1.94 -14.68
C GLU A 127 12.64 -0.72 -14.79
N THR A 128 11.45 -0.92 -15.36
CA THR A 128 10.39 0.10 -15.47
C THR A 128 9.20 -0.19 -14.56
N ALA A 129 9.26 -1.24 -13.74
CA ALA A 129 8.15 -1.64 -12.90
C ALA A 129 7.86 -0.62 -11.80
N LEU A 130 6.58 -0.48 -11.46
CA LEU A 130 6.19 0.19 -10.22
C LEU A 130 6.30 -0.79 -9.06
N TRP A 131 6.93 -0.37 -7.98
CA TRP A 131 7.01 -1.13 -6.74
C TRP A 131 6.06 -0.53 -5.72
N VAL A 132 5.18 -1.36 -5.19
CA VAL A 132 4.22 -1.01 -4.15
C VAL A 132 4.53 -1.82 -2.91
N VAL A 133 4.68 -1.17 -1.76
CA VAL A 133 5.00 -1.85 -0.51
C VAL A 133 4.06 -1.44 0.62
N SER A 134 3.69 -2.40 1.46
CA SER A 134 2.99 -2.14 2.71
C SER A 134 3.90 -1.36 3.69
N PRO A 135 3.35 -0.42 4.48
CA PRO A 135 4.11 0.32 5.49
C PRO A 135 4.54 -0.51 6.73
N LEU A 136 4.09 -1.77 6.86
CA LEU A 136 4.56 -2.64 7.94
C LEU A 136 6.06 -2.96 7.75
N SER A 137 6.86 -2.83 8.81
CA SER A 137 8.33 -2.92 8.75
C SER A 137 8.80 -4.21 8.07
N ARG A 138 8.15 -5.34 8.35
CA ARG A 138 8.46 -6.64 7.71
C ARG A 138 8.33 -6.64 6.19
N ALA A 139 7.39 -5.87 5.63
CA ALA A 139 7.21 -5.75 4.19
C ALA A 139 8.24 -4.79 3.59
N ILE A 140 8.53 -3.67 4.25
CA ILE A 140 9.60 -2.74 3.87
C ILE A 140 10.96 -3.44 3.88
N ASP A 141 11.31 -4.15 4.95
CA ASP A 141 12.54 -4.91 5.04
C ASP A 141 12.60 -5.97 3.92
N THR A 142 11.48 -6.63 3.63
CA THR A 142 11.41 -7.59 2.51
C THR A 142 11.74 -6.91 1.19
N LEU A 143 11.14 -5.75 0.90
CA LEU A 143 11.47 -4.94 -0.27
C LEU A 143 12.96 -4.60 -0.30
N ILE A 144 13.52 -4.05 0.78
CA ILE A 144 14.94 -3.62 0.81
C ILE A 144 15.90 -4.80 0.56
N TYR A 145 15.66 -5.96 1.18
CA TYR A 145 16.55 -7.12 1.00
C TYR A 145 16.37 -7.84 -0.35
N SER A 146 15.14 -7.86 -0.88
CA SER A 146 14.81 -8.59 -2.11
C SER A 146 14.85 -7.74 -3.37
N CYS A 147 14.66 -6.43 -3.28
CA CYS A 147 14.71 -5.54 -4.42
C CYS A 147 16.15 -5.50 -4.94
N PRO A 148 16.33 -5.74 -6.24
CA PRO A 148 17.66 -5.83 -6.78
C PRO A 148 18.23 -4.48 -7.26
N TYR A 149 17.46 -3.40 -7.14
CA TYR A 149 17.82 -2.02 -7.46
C TYR A 149 17.96 -1.14 -6.19
N ASP A 150 18.43 0.09 -6.35
CA ASP A 150 18.47 1.08 -5.27
C ASP A 150 17.05 1.61 -4.98
N VAL A 151 16.48 1.16 -3.87
CA VAL A 151 15.11 1.50 -3.44
C VAL A 151 14.94 3.01 -3.24
N GLY A 152 15.99 3.73 -2.79
CA GLY A 152 15.91 5.16 -2.57
C GLY A 152 15.89 5.97 -3.86
N GLU A 153 16.67 5.56 -4.86
CA GLU A 153 16.61 6.12 -6.20
C GLU A 153 15.24 5.87 -6.85
N MET A 154 14.70 4.67 -6.70
CA MET A 154 13.37 4.32 -7.19
C MET A 154 12.28 5.17 -6.53
N ALA A 155 12.32 5.34 -5.20
CA ALA A 155 11.38 6.17 -4.47
C ALA A 155 11.42 7.62 -4.93
N ARG A 156 12.60 8.21 -5.09
CA ARG A 156 12.77 9.58 -5.62
C ARG A 156 12.24 9.76 -7.05
N ARG A 157 12.22 8.69 -7.86
CA ARG A 157 11.65 8.68 -9.21
C ARG A 157 10.15 8.37 -9.24
N GLY A 158 9.53 8.10 -8.10
CA GLY A 158 8.14 7.65 -8.02
C GLY A 158 7.92 6.22 -8.52
N GLN A 159 8.99 5.43 -8.68
CA GLN A 159 8.92 4.00 -9.06
C GLN A 159 8.78 3.08 -7.86
N CYS A 160 8.87 3.61 -6.63
CA CYS A 160 8.57 2.88 -5.41
C CYS A 160 7.68 3.72 -4.50
N VAL A 161 6.50 3.18 -4.16
CA VAL A 161 5.49 3.87 -3.34
C VAL A 161 5.05 2.99 -2.18
N VAL A 162 4.82 3.61 -1.03
CA VAL A 162 4.31 2.96 0.18
C VAL A 162 2.80 3.17 0.25
N ARG A 163 2.03 2.08 0.31
CA ARG A 163 0.57 2.11 0.29
C ARG A 163 -0.01 1.36 1.47
N HIS A 164 -0.80 2.04 2.27
CA HIS A 164 -1.39 1.43 3.47
C HIS A 164 -2.56 0.50 3.14
N GLU A 165 -3.15 0.62 1.95
CA GLU A 165 -4.23 -0.27 1.51
C GLU A 165 -3.78 -1.72 1.43
N VAL A 166 -2.48 -1.99 1.21
CA VAL A 166 -1.92 -3.34 1.07
C VAL A 166 -1.34 -3.93 2.36
N THR A 167 -1.62 -3.33 3.53
CA THR A 167 -1.26 -3.96 4.82
C THR A 167 -2.06 -5.25 5.04
N GLU A 168 -1.60 -6.09 5.97
CA GLU A 168 -2.46 -7.16 6.45
C GLU A 168 -3.71 -6.57 7.09
N PHE A 169 -4.81 -7.33 7.08
CA PHE A 169 -6.01 -6.93 7.78
C PHE A 169 -5.75 -6.96 9.29
N LEU A 170 -6.18 -5.91 9.99
CA LEU A 170 -5.87 -5.77 11.41
C LEU A 170 -6.68 -6.79 12.23
N GLN A 171 -6.06 -7.94 12.49
CA GLN A 171 -6.63 -9.03 13.28
C GLN A 171 -5.79 -9.33 14.53
N THR A 172 -4.55 -8.84 14.57
CA THR A 172 -3.57 -9.14 15.61
C THR A 172 -2.76 -7.89 15.95
N THR A 173 -2.06 -7.91 17.08
CA THR A 173 -1.14 -6.82 17.48
C THR A 173 -0.05 -6.57 16.44
N GLY A 174 0.37 -7.61 15.70
CA GLY A 174 1.37 -7.50 14.65
C GLY A 174 0.93 -6.69 13.44
N ASP A 175 -0.35 -6.36 13.31
CA ASP A 175 -0.88 -5.57 12.19
C ASP A 175 -0.95 -4.07 12.51
N ILE A 176 -0.61 -3.69 13.75
CA ILE A 176 -0.40 -2.32 14.18
C ILE A 176 1.06 -1.95 13.88
N GLY A 177 1.24 -0.91 13.07
CA GLY A 177 2.55 -0.45 12.64
C GLY A 177 3.07 0.76 13.39
N LEU A 178 4.21 1.27 12.91
CA LEU A 178 4.78 2.55 13.33
C LEU A 178 4.10 3.72 12.59
N PRO A 179 3.98 4.90 13.23
CA PRO A 179 3.51 6.10 12.54
C PRO A 179 4.40 6.48 11.34
N ALA A 180 3.83 7.21 10.37
CA ALA A 180 4.56 7.57 9.15
C ALA A 180 5.85 8.36 9.44
N SER A 181 5.82 9.29 10.40
CA SER A 181 7.01 10.02 10.85
C SER A 181 8.13 9.11 11.35
N PHE A 182 7.79 8.08 12.13
CA PHE A 182 8.74 7.07 12.61
C PHE A 182 9.27 6.19 11.49
N LEU A 183 8.42 5.80 10.54
CA LEU A 183 8.84 5.02 9.37
C LEU A 183 9.81 5.81 8.48
N LYS A 184 9.56 7.10 8.23
CA LYS A 184 10.46 7.98 7.46
C LYS A 184 11.83 8.12 8.14
N ASN A 185 11.87 8.19 9.47
CA ASN A 185 13.14 8.21 10.21
C ASN A 185 13.86 6.85 10.16
N LYS A 186 13.12 5.75 10.19
CA LYS A 186 13.68 4.38 10.16
C LYS A 186 14.18 3.97 8.77
N TYR A 187 13.49 4.43 7.72
CA TYR A 187 13.75 4.10 6.31
C TYR A 187 13.87 5.39 5.48
N PRO A 188 14.90 6.23 5.75
CA PRO A 188 15.03 7.53 5.10
C PRO A 188 15.06 7.44 3.58
N GLU A 189 15.61 6.37 3.02
CA GLU A 189 15.64 6.09 1.58
C GLU A 189 14.25 6.03 0.94
N LEU A 190 13.23 5.60 1.68
CA LEU A 190 11.85 5.48 1.19
C LEU A 190 10.99 6.72 1.48
N SER A 191 11.54 7.78 2.08
CA SER A 191 10.75 8.92 2.55
C SER A 191 9.88 9.56 1.46
N SER A 192 10.42 9.72 0.23
CA SER A 192 9.66 10.23 -0.92
C SER A 192 8.52 9.29 -1.34
N GLY A 193 8.69 7.98 -1.18
CA GLY A 193 7.63 6.99 -1.41
C GLY A 193 6.53 6.99 -0.35
N MET A 194 6.73 7.69 0.77
CA MET A 194 5.81 7.77 1.93
C MET A 194 5.13 9.15 2.04
N GLU A 195 5.17 10.00 1.01
CA GLU A 195 4.60 11.35 1.07
C GLU A 195 3.09 11.34 1.33
N GLU A 196 2.36 10.41 0.70
CA GLU A 196 0.91 10.26 0.84
C GLU A 196 0.49 9.37 2.04
N LEU A 197 1.45 8.83 2.80
CA LEU A 197 1.16 7.92 3.91
C LEU A 197 0.58 8.69 5.11
N PRO A 198 -0.65 8.39 5.58
CA PRO A 198 -1.20 9.02 6.78
C PRO A 198 -0.34 8.72 8.01
N GLU A 199 -0.25 9.66 8.96
CA GLU A 199 0.55 9.47 10.18
C GLU A 199 0.13 8.21 10.94
N VAL A 200 -1.18 7.95 11.02
CA VAL A 200 -1.75 6.70 11.50
C VAL A 200 -2.48 6.06 10.33
N TRP A 201 -1.91 5.01 9.78
CA TRP A 201 -2.35 4.41 8.51
C TRP A 201 -3.04 3.05 8.67
N TRP A 202 -2.99 2.46 9.87
CA TRP A 202 -3.67 1.21 10.20
C TRP A 202 -5.12 1.48 10.67
N TYR A 203 -5.93 0.42 10.77
CA TYR A 203 -7.31 0.52 11.21
C TYR A 203 -7.42 0.99 12.67
N GLY A 204 -8.31 1.94 12.93
CA GLY A 204 -8.49 2.55 14.26
C GLY A 204 -7.72 3.87 14.38
N ASN A 205 -7.24 4.17 15.58
CA ASN A 205 -6.46 5.36 15.88
C ASN A 205 -5.53 5.11 17.08
N MET A 206 -4.72 6.10 17.47
CA MET A 206 -3.76 5.99 18.58
C MET A 206 -4.39 5.81 19.97
N GLU A 207 -5.70 5.97 20.12
CA GLU A 207 -6.40 5.63 21.36
C GLU A 207 -6.84 4.17 21.39
N SER A 208 -7.25 3.59 20.25
CA SER A 208 -7.66 2.18 20.20
C SER A 208 -6.48 1.22 19.96
N ASN A 209 -5.61 1.56 19.03
CA ASN A 209 -4.55 0.71 18.50
C ASN A 209 -3.23 1.50 18.46
N ASN A 210 -2.32 1.20 19.40
CA ASN A 210 -1.14 2.01 19.67
C ASN A 210 0.05 1.15 20.05
N ILE A 211 1.05 1.10 19.18
CA ILE A 211 2.29 0.36 19.39
C ILE A 211 3.08 0.81 20.63
N PHE A 212 3.16 2.11 20.90
CA PHE A 212 3.95 2.63 22.03
C PHE A 212 3.30 2.39 23.40
N LYS A 213 1.98 2.16 23.41
CA LYS A 213 1.22 1.80 24.61
C LYS A 213 0.85 0.31 24.64
N GLU A 214 1.40 -0.49 23.71
CA GLU A 214 1.11 -1.92 23.56
C GLU A 214 -0.39 -2.23 23.57
N ARG A 215 -1.18 -1.41 22.86
CA ARG A 215 -2.63 -1.47 22.88
C ARG A 215 -3.19 -1.92 21.54
N CYS A 216 -4.09 -2.89 21.56
CA CYS A 216 -4.87 -3.34 20.42
C CYS A 216 -6.31 -3.65 20.88
N THR A 217 -7.24 -2.74 20.64
CA THR A 217 -8.63 -2.88 21.11
C THR A 217 -9.67 -2.88 19.99
N GLN A 218 -9.27 -2.53 18.77
CA GLN A 218 -10.14 -2.54 17.60
C GLN A 218 -9.56 -3.40 16.49
N PHE A 219 -10.41 -4.19 15.85
CA PHE A 219 -10.05 -5.05 14.72
C PHE A 219 -10.78 -4.60 13.47
N GLU A 220 -10.15 -4.81 12.33
CA GLU A 220 -10.66 -4.37 11.05
C GLU A 220 -12.00 -5.03 10.71
N THR A 221 -12.98 -4.23 10.29
CA THR A 221 -14.30 -4.75 9.91
C THR A 221 -14.27 -5.28 8.48
N LYS A 222 -15.13 -6.25 8.17
CA LYS A 222 -15.21 -6.81 6.82
C LYS A 222 -15.48 -5.75 5.75
N THR A 223 -16.30 -4.74 6.06
CA THR A 223 -16.57 -3.61 5.17
C THR A 223 -15.30 -2.82 4.86
N ASN A 224 -14.46 -2.55 5.87
CA ASN A 224 -13.19 -1.84 5.68
C ASN A 224 -12.19 -2.67 4.85
N GLU A 225 -12.11 -3.98 5.09
CA GLU A 225 -11.26 -4.88 4.29
C GLU A 225 -11.63 -4.80 2.80
N LEU A 226 -12.93 -4.89 2.49
CA LEU A 226 -13.44 -4.87 1.11
C LEU A 226 -13.23 -3.51 0.44
N ASP A 227 -13.48 -2.42 1.16
CA ASP A 227 -13.25 -1.05 0.67
C ASP A 227 -11.77 -0.82 0.33
N ARG A 228 -10.84 -1.26 1.18
CA ARG A 228 -9.40 -1.15 0.91
C ARG A 228 -8.96 -2.00 -0.29
N VAL A 229 -9.47 -3.22 -0.42
CA VAL A 229 -9.20 -4.06 -1.59
C VAL A 229 -9.67 -3.36 -2.87
N GLU A 230 -10.83 -2.71 -2.85
CA GLU A 230 -11.36 -1.99 -4.00
C GLU A 230 -10.54 -0.72 -4.33
N LYS A 231 -10.19 0.07 -3.31
CA LYS A 231 -9.29 1.23 -3.47
C LYS A 231 -7.95 0.84 -4.07
N PHE A 232 -7.38 -0.29 -3.62
CA PHE A 232 -6.14 -0.78 -4.19
C PHE A 232 -6.28 -1.24 -5.65
N LYS A 233 -7.39 -1.89 -6.02
CA LYS A 233 -7.68 -2.22 -7.42
C LYS A 233 -7.75 -0.97 -8.29
N GLN A 234 -8.50 0.05 -7.85
CA GLN A 234 -8.62 1.31 -8.58
C GLN A 234 -7.26 1.99 -8.76
N PHE A 235 -6.41 1.97 -7.72
CA PHE A 235 -5.03 2.43 -7.82
C PHE A 235 -4.26 1.67 -8.91
N ILE A 236 -4.30 0.34 -8.90
CA ILE A 236 -3.60 -0.48 -9.90
C ILE A 236 -4.12 -0.21 -11.33
N TYR A 237 -5.43 -0.10 -11.53
CA TYR A 237 -6.00 0.17 -12.85
C TYR A 237 -5.66 1.57 -13.39
N SER A 238 -5.45 2.55 -12.50
CA SER A 238 -5.06 3.91 -12.92
C SER A 238 -3.58 4.05 -13.25
N ARG A 239 -2.76 3.04 -12.95
CA ARG A 239 -1.32 3.05 -13.19
C ARG A 239 -0.97 2.85 -14.67
N PRO A 240 -0.07 3.68 -15.24
CA PRO A 240 0.43 3.46 -16.60
C PRO A 240 1.41 2.28 -16.71
N GLU A 241 2.00 1.82 -15.61
CA GLU A 241 3.04 0.78 -15.65
C GLU A 241 2.48 -0.60 -16.01
N ASP A 242 3.12 -1.28 -16.98
CA ASP A 242 2.73 -2.63 -17.42
C ASP A 242 3.11 -3.72 -16.42
N VAL A 243 4.11 -3.44 -15.57
CA VAL A 243 4.61 -4.36 -14.55
C VAL A 243 4.53 -3.69 -13.19
N ILE A 244 3.88 -4.34 -12.24
CA ILE A 244 3.77 -3.85 -10.86
C ILE A 244 4.19 -4.96 -9.90
N ILE A 245 5.15 -4.65 -9.03
CA ILE A 245 5.62 -5.54 -7.96
C ILE A 245 5.00 -5.08 -6.65
N CYS A 246 4.25 -5.96 -5.99
CA CYS A 246 3.52 -5.64 -4.76
C CYS A 246 4.06 -6.46 -3.59
N VAL A 247 4.70 -5.83 -2.61
CA VAL A 247 5.23 -6.48 -1.41
C VAL A 247 4.31 -6.22 -0.21
N GLY A 248 3.70 -7.28 0.32
CA GLY A 248 2.67 -7.19 1.34
C GLY A 248 2.40 -8.51 2.05
N HIS A 249 1.12 -8.84 2.26
CA HIS A 249 0.70 -9.83 3.25
C HIS A 249 -0.29 -10.85 2.70
N SER A 250 -0.32 -12.04 3.31
CA SER A 250 -0.95 -13.20 2.69
C SER A 250 -2.46 -13.08 2.61
N LEU A 251 -3.13 -12.60 3.67
CA LEU A 251 -4.58 -12.60 3.72
C LEU A 251 -5.13 -11.46 2.85
N PHE A 252 -4.46 -10.30 2.85
CA PHE A 252 -4.73 -9.25 1.88
C PHE A 252 -4.62 -9.75 0.43
N TRP A 253 -3.51 -10.42 0.06
CA TRP A 253 -3.34 -10.95 -1.30
C TRP A 253 -4.39 -11.98 -1.66
N LYS A 254 -4.76 -12.86 -0.73
CA LYS A 254 -5.85 -13.83 -0.93
C LYS A 254 -7.16 -13.14 -1.29
N HIS A 255 -7.54 -12.07 -0.59
CA HIS A 255 -8.77 -11.32 -0.88
C HIS A 255 -8.67 -10.55 -2.20
N PHE A 256 -7.51 -9.93 -2.46
CA PHE A 256 -7.29 -9.15 -3.68
C PHE A 256 -7.34 -10.02 -4.94
N SER A 257 -6.64 -11.15 -4.95
CA SER A 257 -6.54 -12.08 -6.08
C SER A 257 -7.72 -13.05 -6.19
N ARG A 258 -8.53 -13.17 -5.13
CA ARG A 258 -9.57 -14.21 -4.96
C ARG A 258 -9.01 -15.63 -5.03
N SER A 259 -7.74 -15.84 -4.62
CA SER A 259 -7.16 -17.18 -4.53
C SER A 259 -7.75 -17.98 -3.37
N ASN A 260 -7.76 -19.30 -3.49
CA ASN A 260 -8.15 -20.18 -2.38
C ASN A 260 -7.01 -20.34 -1.36
N ASP A 261 -5.77 -20.29 -1.85
CA ASP A 261 -4.57 -20.48 -1.05
C ASP A 261 -3.90 -19.16 -0.67
N GLY A 262 -3.28 -19.16 0.52
CA GLY A 262 -2.37 -18.10 0.94
C GLY A 262 -0.94 -18.36 0.43
N LEU A 263 -0.15 -17.30 0.34
CA LEU A 263 1.26 -17.37 -0.04
C LEU A 263 2.11 -17.77 1.18
N LYS A 264 3.17 -18.57 1.02
CA LYS A 264 4.17 -18.74 2.09
C LYS A 264 5.10 -17.53 2.15
N ASN A 265 5.90 -17.41 3.20
CA ASN A 265 6.84 -16.30 3.33
C ASN A 265 7.80 -16.22 2.13
N CYS A 266 7.93 -15.02 1.54
CA CYS A 266 8.65 -14.78 0.29
C CYS A 266 8.18 -15.61 -0.93
N ASP A 267 6.98 -16.18 -0.90
CA ASP A 267 6.34 -16.67 -2.12
C ASP A 267 5.83 -15.48 -2.94
N MET A 268 5.77 -15.71 -4.25
CA MET A 268 5.30 -14.76 -5.24
C MET A 268 4.26 -15.42 -6.12
N MET A 269 3.22 -14.66 -6.46
CA MET A 269 2.19 -15.05 -7.42
C MET A 269 2.11 -13.98 -8.50
N GLU A 270 2.12 -14.41 -9.76
CA GLU A 270 1.84 -13.54 -10.89
C GLU A 270 0.34 -13.56 -11.20
N MET A 271 -0.21 -12.40 -11.54
CA MET A 271 -1.54 -12.27 -12.11
C MET A 271 -1.54 -11.23 -13.22
N THR A 272 -2.51 -11.36 -14.11
CA THR A 272 -2.69 -10.48 -15.26
C THR A 272 -4.04 -9.77 -15.14
N LEU A 273 -4.05 -8.46 -15.34
CA LEU A 273 -5.25 -7.61 -15.32
C LEU A 273 -5.59 -7.05 -16.70
#